data_AF-A0A9E3CMG3-F1
#
_entry.id   AF-A0A9E3CMG3-F1
#
_cell.length_a   1.000
_cell.length_b   1.000
_cell.length_c   1.000
_cell.angle_alpha   90.00
_cell.angle_beta   90.00
_cell.angle_gamma   90.00
#
_symmetry.space_group_name_H-M   'P 1'
#
loop_
_entity.id
_entity.type
_entity.pdbx_description
1 polymer ?
#
loop_
_entity_poly.entity_id
_entity_poly.type
_entity_poly.pdbx_seq_one_letter_code
_entity_poly.pdbx_strand_id
1 'polypeptide(L)'
;MARIDLPDGDQPDVVKALVLRPAFAKGVGAMNEACFASTLDWRLHELVRYRIAIINGCATCLSWRTPEAVEAGVTEDLLVGVADWRTSERYTDREKIALDFTEQFCGDSAGISDEFMARLGEHFDAGEIVELALVIGKYLSQGRFMQVLGLDQACVVPTAAP
;
A
#
# COMPACT_ATOMS: atom_id res chain seq x y z
N MET A 1 -5.74 15.36 12.75
CA MET A 1 -6.04 15.04 14.17
C MET A 1 -6.90 13.80 14.18
N ALA A 2 -6.61 12.87 15.10
CA ALA A 2 -7.38 11.63 15.25
C ALA A 2 -8.88 11.91 15.45
N ARG A 3 -9.73 11.02 14.93
CA ARG A 3 -11.19 11.08 15.03
C ARG A 3 -11.76 10.21 16.17
N ILE A 4 -10.88 9.64 16.98
CA ILE A 4 -11.20 8.82 18.16
C ILE A 4 -10.31 9.24 19.32
N ASP A 5 -10.73 8.93 20.54
CA ASP A 5 -9.92 9.16 21.73
C ASP A 5 -8.70 8.23 21.73
N LEU A 6 -7.52 8.83 21.82
CA LEU A 6 -6.26 8.12 21.90
C LEU A 6 -5.64 8.32 23.28
N PRO A 7 -4.88 7.33 23.80
CA PRO A 7 -4.07 7.53 25.00
C PRO A 7 -3.09 8.71 24.83
N ASP A 8 -2.73 9.35 25.94
CA ASP A 8 -1.67 10.36 25.94
C ASP A 8 -0.30 9.74 25.60
N GLY A 9 0.58 10.54 25.00
CA GLY A 9 1.98 10.17 24.75
C GLY A 9 2.51 10.67 23.41
N ASP A 10 3.85 10.61 23.28
CA ASP A 10 4.60 11.16 22.14
C ASP A 10 4.71 10.21 20.94
N GLN A 11 4.07 9.03 21.02
CA GLN A 11 4.07 8.06 19.94
C GLN A 11 3.16 8.50 18.78
N PRO A 12 3.41 8.02 17.55
CA PRO A 12 2.51 8.26 16.43
C PRO A 12 1.08 7.81 16.73
N ASP A 13 0.08 8.56 16.24
CA ASP A 13 -1.34 8.28 16.47
C ASP A 13 -1.75 6.85 16.09
N VAL A 14 -1.15 6.29 15.03
CA VAL A 14 -1.38 4.89 14.63
C VAL A 14 -0.94 3.88 15.70
N VAL A 15 0.16 4.15 16.40
CA VAL A 15 0.66 3.28 17.47
C VAL A 15 -0.25 3.40 18.69
N LYS A 16 -0.61 4.63 19.05
CA LYS A 16 -1.57 4.91 20.14
C LYS A 16 -2.93 4.27 19.90
N ALA A 17 -3.38 4.17 18.64
CA ALA A 17 -4.60 3.47 18.29
C ALA A 17 -4.45 1.93 18.44
N LEU A 18 -3.33 1.36 17.98
CA LEU A 18 -3.11 -0.09 18.03
C LEU A 18 -2.95 -0.63 19.47
N VAL A 19 -2.39 0.14 20.40
CA VAL A 19 -2.28 -0.29 21.81
C VAL A 19 -3.64 -0.48 22.49
N LEU A 20 -4.70 0.16 21.98
CA LEU A 20 -6.08 -0.09 22.45
C LEU A 20 -6.50 -1.55 22.20
N ARG A 21 -5.91 -2.24 21.22
CA ARG A 21 -6.22 -3.63 20.85
C ARG A 21 -4.95 -4.44 20.56
N PRO A 22 -4.24 -4.93 21.60
CA PRO A 22 -2.95 -5.61 21.44
C PRO A 22 -2.95 -6.84 20.54
N ALA A 23 -4.04 -7.62 20.51
CA ALA A 23 -4.15 -8.77 19.61
C ALA A 23 -4.14 -8.36 18.14
N PHE A 24 -4.81 -7.25 17.80
CA PHE A 24 -4.77 -6.67 16.46
C PHE A 24 -3.40 -6.07 16.15
N ALA A 25 -2.77 -5.39 17.12
CA ALA A 25 -1.41 -4.86 16.95
C ALA A 25 -0.41 -5.97 16.56
N LYS A 26 -0.48 -7.13 17.23
CA LYS A 26 0.33 -8.31 16.87
C LYS A 26 0.03 -8.82 15.46
N GLY A 27 -1.24 -8.93 15.09
CA GLY A 27 -1.64 -9.38 13.74
C GLY A 27 -1.18 -8.43 12.64
N VAL A 28 -1.32 -7.12 12.85
CA VAL A 28 -0.82 -6.09 11.93
C VAL A 28 0.70 -6.16 11.79
N GLY A 29 1.42 -6.35 12.91
CA GLY A 29 2.87 -6.55 12.90
C GLY A 29 3.30 -7.74 12.05
N ALA A 30 2.71 -8.91 12.28
CA ALA A 30 3.01 -10.13 11.51
C ALA A 30 2.69 -9.97 10.01
N MET A 31 1.57 -9.33 9.67
CA MET A 31 1.22 -9.05 8.27
C MET A 31 2.21 -8.07 7.64
N ASN A 32 2.70 -7.10 8.41
CA ASN A 32 3.73 -6.18 7.94
C ASN A 32 5.03 -6.94 7.65
N GLU A 33 5.52 -7.76 8.59
CA GLU A 33 6.70 -8.61 8.41
C GLU A 33 6.59 -9.49 7.16
N ALA A 34 5.43 -10.11 6.93
CA ALA A 34 5.18 -10.90 5.72
C ALA A 34 5.31 -10.07 4.44
N CYS A 35 4.75 -8.85 4.40
CA CYS A 35 4.92 -7.94 3.26
C CYS A 35 6.36 -7.46 3.08
N PHE A 36 7.17 -7.38 4.14
CA PHE A 36 8.59 -7.02 4.02
C PHE A 36 9.46 -8.21 3.59
N ALA A 37 8.98 -9.44 3.77
CA ALA A 37 9.61 -10.65 3.25
C ALA A 37 9.06 -11.06 1.87
N SER A 38 8.53 -10.09 1.11
CA SER A 38 7.92 -10.26 -0.21
C SER A 38 8.84 -11.01 -1.18
N THR A 39 8.28 -11.95 -1.92
CA THR A 39 8.92 -12.63 -3.05
C THR A 39 8.70 -11.88 -4.36
N LEU A 40 7.72 -10.96 -4.40
CA LEU A 40 7.56 -10.01 -5.49
C LEU A 40 8.76 -9.06 -5.53
N ASP A 41 9.19 -8.70 -6.74
CA ASP A 41 10.18 -7.65 -6.92
C ASP A 41 9.73 -6.33 -6.24
N TRP A 42 10.63 -5.69 -5.50
CA TRP A 42 10.32 -4.52 -4.67
C TRP A 42 9.84 -3.31 -5.46
N ARG A 43 10.22 -3.19 -6.74
CA ARG A 43 9.66 -2.17 -7.62
C ARG A 43 8.17 -2.42 -7.84
N LEU A 44 7.79 -3.65 -8.20
CA LEU A 44 6.39 -4.03 -8.38
C LEU A 44 5.58 -3.84 -7.09
N HIS A 45 6.12 -4.31 -5.96
CA HIS A 45 5.50 -4.17 -4.64
C HIS A 45 5.20 -2.71 -4.32
N GLU A 46 6.18 -1.83 -4.52
CA GLU A 46 6.04 -0.42 -4.22
C GLU A 46 5.06 0.30 -5.17
N LEU A 47 5.02 -0.09 -6.46
CA LEU A 47 4.03 0.42 -7.41
C LEU A 47 2.60 0.09 -6.98
N VAL A 48 2.35 -1.16 -6.59
CA VAL A 48 1.05 -1.63 -6.08
C VAL A 48 0.69 -0.89 -4.79
N ARG A 49 1.61 -0.86 -3.83
CA ARG A 49 1.42 -0.15 -2.55
C ARG A 49 1.09 1.34 -2.78
N TYR A 50 1.81 2.00 -3.67
CA TYR A 50 1.60 3.41 -3.97
C TYR A 50 0.27 3.65 -4.68
N ARG A 51 -0.14 2.78 -5.61
CA ARG A 51 -1.46 2.87 -6.23
C ARG A 51 -2.59 2.75 -5.21
N ILE A 52 -2.45 1.85 -4.24
CA ILE A 52 -3.41 1.71 -3.12
C ILE A 52 -3.41 2.95 -2.24
N ALA A 53 -2.25 3.57 -1.99
CA ALA A 53 -2.17 4.82 -1.25
C ALA A 53 -2.93 5.96 -1.95
N ILE A 54 -2.87 6.04 -3.29
CA ILE A 54 -3.69 6.96 -4.10
C ILE A 54 -5.17 6.66 -3.92
N ILE A 55 -5.58 5.39 -4.09
CA ILE A 55 -6.99 4.97 -3.97
C ILE A 55 -7.57 5.29 -2.59
N ASN A 56 -6.79 5.08 -1.54
CA ASN A 56 -7.21 5.36 -0.16
C ASN A 56 -7.14 6.85 0.21
N GLY A 57 -6.37 7.66 -0.52
CA GLY A 57 -6.07 9.04 -0.12
C GLY A 57 -5.33 9.15 1.20
N CYS A 58 -4.51 8.14 1.56
CA CYS A 58 -3.75 8.11 2.82
C CYS A 58 -2.48 8.96 2.69
N ALA A 59 -2.41 10.11 3.36
CA ALA A 59 -1.30 11.06 3.20
C ALA A 59 0.05 10.46 3.64
N THR A 60 0.12 9.85 4.82
CA THR A 60 1.34 9.15 5.29
C THR A 60 1.79 8.05 4.32
N CYS A 61 0.84 7.29 3.78
CA CYS A 61 1.15 6.22 2.83
C CYS A 61 1.74 6.76 1.51
N LEU A 62 1.32 7.95 1.07
CA LEU A 62 1.84 8.61 -0.12
C LEU A 62 3.25 9.18 0.08
N SER A 63 3.57 9.64 1.29
CA SER A 63 4.87 10.27 1.60
C SER A 63 5.97 9.29 2.04
N TRP A 64 5.63 8.05 2.37
CA TRP A 64 6.60 7.07 2.89
C TRP A 64 7.11 6.11 1.80
N ARG A 65 8.39 5.74 1.88
CA ARG A 65 9.05 4.74 1.03
C ARG A 65 9.72 3.68 1.91
N THR A 66 9.69 2.42 1.48
CA THR A 66 10.46 1.37 2.16
C THR A 66 11.95 1.49 1.78
N PRO A 67 12.89 1.16 2.69
CA PRO A 67 14.31 1.05 2.34
C PRO A 67 14.54 0.13 1.14
N GLU A 68 13.83 -1.00 1.09
CA GLU A 68 13.95 -1.99 0.03
C GLU A 68 13.50 -1.46 -1.33
N ALA A 69 12.46 -0.62 -1.37
CA ALA A 69 12.03 0.04 -2.61
C ALA A 69 13.09 1.06 -3.07
N VAL A 70 13.68 1.81 -2.15
CA VAL A 70 14.77 2.75 -2.46
C VAL A 70 15.99 1.99 -3.00
N GLU A 71 16.36 0.87 -2.39
CA GLU A 71 17.45 0.00 -2.84
C GLU A 71 17.17 -0.64 -4.21
N ALA A 72 15.90 -0.98 -4.48
CA ALA A 72 15.44 -1.43 -5.80
C ALA A 72 15.39 -0.33 -6.88
N GLY A 73 15.84 0.90 -6.55
CA GLY A 73 15.90 2.01 -7.49
C GLY A 73 14.54 2.66 -7.78
N VAL A 74 13.55 2.48 -6.90
CA VAL A 74 12.25 3.15 -7.03
C VAL A 74 12.43 4.64 -6.76
N THR A 75 12.08 5.47 -7.75
CA THR A 75 12.17 6.93 -7.66
C THR A 75 10.80 7.58 -7.46
N GLU A 76 10.80 8.81 -6.97
CA GLU A 76 9.56 9.58 -6.83
C GLU A 76 8.88 9.84 -8.18
N ASP A 77 9.65 10.11 -9.25
CA ASP A 77 9.12 10.29 -10.61
C ASP A 77 8.44 9.02 -11.12
N LEU A 78 8.98 7.84 -10.80
CA LEU A 78 8.30 6.58 -11.10
C LEU A 78 6.96 6.51 -10.39
N LEU A 79 6.91 6.78 -9.09
CA LEU A 79 5.70 6.63 -8.29
C LEU A 79 4.63 7.65 -8.65
N VAL A 80 4.98 8.92 -8.82
CA VAL A 80 4.03 9.95 -9.26
C VAL A 80 3.42 9.59 -10.62
N GLY A 81 4.22 9.02 -11.53
CA GLY A 81 3.74 8.55 -12.82
C GLY A 81 2.77 7.35 -12.74
N VAL A 82 2.56 6.73 -11.57
CA VAL A 82 1.64 5.59 -11.42
C VAL A 82 0.19 6.02 -11.64
N ALA A 83 -0.17 7.28 -11.42
CA ALA A 83 -1.53 7.76 -11.70
C ALA A 83 -1.96 7.53 -13.17
N ASP A 84 -0.99 7.57 -14.09
CA ASP A 84 -1.20 7.47 -15.55
C ASP A 84 -0.61 6.16 -16.14
N TRP A 85 -0.53 5.10 -15.32
CA TRP A 85 0.18 3.87 -15.68
C TRP A 85 -0.31 3.19 -16.97
N ARG A 86 -1.61 3.29 -17.27
CA ARG A 86 -2.25 2.62 -18.42
C ARG A 86 -1.65 3.02 -19.76
N THR A 87 -1.32 4.30 -19.91
CA THR A 87 -0.80 4.89 -21.15
C THR A 87 0.72 5.06 -21.13
N SER A 88 1.37 4.77 -20.00
CA SER A 88 2.80 4.95 -19.83
C SER A 88 3.60 3.77 -20.37
N GLU A 89 4.68 4.06 -21.09
CA GLU A 89 5.67 3.07 -21.54
C GLU A 89 6.70 2.73 -20.45
N ARG A 90 6.67 3.44 -19.30
CA ARG A 90 7.62 3.23 -18.18
C ARG A 90 7.36 1.94 -17.40
N TYR A 91 6.20 1.31 -17.59
CA TYR A 91 5.77 0.10 -16.89
C TYR A 91 5.70 -1.09 -17.84
N THR A 92 6.24 -2.20 -17.39
CA THR A 92 6.15 -3.51 -18.04
C THR A 92 4.73 -4.05 -18.02
N ASP A 93 4.42 -5.04 -18.87
CA ASP A 93 3.10 -5.67 -18.90
C ASP A 93 2.75 -6.35 -17.58
N ARG A 94 3.76 -6.95 -16.91
CA ARG A 94 3.62 -7.54 -15.58
C ARG A 94 3.24 -6.50 -14.51
N GLU A 95 3.83 -5.31 -14.55
CA GLU A 95 3.46 -4.21 -13.64
C GLU A 95 2.07 -3.66 -13.96
N LYS A 96 1.76 -3.49 -15.25
CA LYS A 96 0.46 -2.99 -15.70
C LYS A 96 -0.70 -3.89 -15.28
N ILE A 97 -0.58 -5.21 -15.47
CA ILE A 97 -1.65 -6.13 -15.07
C ILE A 97 -1.79 -6.24 -13.55
N ALA A 98 -0.72 -6.08 -12.77
CA ALA A 98 -0.79 -6.01 -11.31
C ALA A 98 -1.46 -4.71 -10.83
N LEU A 99 -1.19 -3.58 -11.49
CA LEU A 99 -1.87 -2.30 -11.21
C LEU A 99 -3.36 -2.36 -11.58
N ASP A 100 -3.71 -3.04 -12.67
CA ASP A 100 -5.11 -3.30 -13.04
C ASP A 100 -5.82 -4.17 -11.99
N PHE A 101 -5.17 -5.29 -11.60
CA PHE A 101 -5.68 -6.16 -10.54
C PHE A 101 -5.87 -5.41 -9.23
N THR A 102 -4.93 -4.53 -8.87
CA THR A 102 -5.00 -3.67 -7.69
C THR A 102 -6.23 -2.77 -7.70
N GLU A 103 -6.50 -2.10 -8.83
CA GLU A 103 -7.66 -1.23 -8.98
C GLU A 103 -8.97 -2.00 -8.93
N GLN A 104 -9.08 -3.13 -9.63
CA GLN A 104 -10.27 -3.98 -9.60
C GLN A 104 -10.49 -4.54 -8.20
N PHE A 105 -9.47 -5.06 -7.54
CA PHE A 105 -9.55 -5.59 -6.17
C PHE A 105 -10.03 -4.54 -5.17
N CYS A 106 -9.57 -3.29 -5.31
CA CYS A 106 -9.94 -2.21 -4.39
C CYS A 106 -11.32 -1.59 -4.68
N GLY A 107 -11.77 -1.62 -5.94
CA GLY A 107 -13.00 -0.99 -6.43
C GLY A 107 -14.20 -1.94 -6.53
N ASP A 108 -14.05 -3.04 -7.27
CA ASP A 108 -15.08 -4.06 -7.50
C ASP A 108 -14.44 -5.45 -7.61
N SER A 109 -14.09 -6.03 -6.46
CA SER A 109 -13.47 -7.36 -6.41
C SER A 109 -14.39 -8.48 -6.86
N ALA A 110 -15.72 -8.27 -6.83
CA ALA A 110 -16.70 -9.24 -7.32
C ALA A 110 -16.78 -9.28 -8.85
N GLY A 111 -16.34 -8.20 -9.53
CA GLY A 111 -16.30 -8.09 -10.98
C GLY A 111 -15.07 -8.69 -11.65
N ILE A 112 -14.09 -9.19 -10.90
CA ILE A 112 -12.87 -9.79 -11.45
C ILE A 112 -13.24 -11.12 -12.13
N SER A 113 -13.09 -11.18 -13.45
CA SER A 113 -13.48 -12.35 -14.25
C SER A 113 -12.40 -13.44 -14.25
N ASP A 114 -12.82 -14.68 -14.54
CA ASP A 114 -11.89 -15.80 -14.77
C ASP A 114 -10.94 -15.53 -15.93
N GLU A 115 -11.39 -14.81 -16.96
CA GLU A 115 -10.55 -14.37 -18.09
C GLU A 115 -9.44 -13.42 -17.62
N PHE A 116 -9.76 -12.48 -16.74
CA PHE A 116 -8.75 -11.59 -16.14
C PHE A 116 -7.75 -12.39 -15.31
N MET A 117 -8.23 -13.32 -14.49
CA MET A 117 -7.37 -14.18 -13.67
C MET A 117 -6.46 -15.08 -14.53
N ALA A 118 -6.95 -15.58 -15.67
CA ALA A 118 -6.14 -16.33 -16.62
C ALA A 118 -5.01 -15.48 -17.21
N ARG A 119 -5.31 -14.24 -17.63
CA ARG A 119 -4.30 -13.29 -18.11
C ARG A 119 -3.29 -12.91 -17.02
N LEU A 120 -3.75 -12.74 -15.77
CA LEU A 120 -2.86 -12.51 -14.63
C LEU A 120 -1.89 -13.68 -14.45
N GLY A 121 -2.38 -14.91 -14.62
CA GLY A 121 -1.59 -16.14 -14.57
C GLY A 121 -0.56 -16.31 -15.70
N GLU A 122 -0.65 -15.53 -16.79
CA GLU A 122 0.41 -15.49 -17.81
C GLU A 122 1.66 -14.75 -17.31
N HIS A 123 1.50 -13.89 -16.32
CA HIS A 123 2.57 -13.07 -15.76
C HIS A 123 3.01 -13.50 -14.37
N PHE A 124 2.15 -14.15 -13.59
CA PHE A 124 2.38 -14.49 -12.18
C PHE A 124 2.10 -15.96 -11.90
N ASP A 125 2.91 -16.60 -11.07
CA ASP A 125 2.57 -17.92 -10.55
C ASP A 125 1.52 -17.87 -9.43
N ALA A 126 1.00 -19.03 -9.02
CA ALA A 126 -0.04 -19.11 -8.01
C ALA A 126 0.39 -18.55 -6.64
N GLY A 127 1.66 -18.71 -6.26
CA GLY A 127 2.20 -18.15 -5.02
C GLY A 127 2.28 -16.63 -5.08
N GLU A 128 2.77 -16.09 -6.21
CA GLU A 128 2.84 -14.65 -6.45
C GLU A 128 1.45 -14.00 -6.49
N ILE A 129 0.43 -14.66 -7.05
CA ILE A 129 -0.96 -14.15 -7.05
C ILE A 129 -1.52 -14.09 -5.63
N VAL A 130 -1.29 -15.12 -4.80
CA VAL A 130 -1.71 -15.12 -3.39
C VAL A 130 -1.03 -13.98 -2.65
N GLU A 131 0.27 -13.83 -2.83
CA GLU A 131 1.05 -12.76 -2.21
C GLU A 131 0.57 -11.38 -2.65
N LEU A 132 0.37 -11.16 -3.95
CA LEU A 132 -0.14 -9.92 -4.52
C LEU A 132 -1.51 -9.55 -3.93
N ALA A 133 -2.45 -10.49 -3.87
CA ALA A 133 -3.78 -10.26 -3.30
C ALA A 133 -3.72 -9.90 -1.80
N LEU A 134 -2.85 -10.59 -1.04
CA LEU A 134 -2.65 -10.34 0.39
C LEU A 134 -1.96 -8.99 0.65
N VAL A 135 -0.97 -8.63 -0.15
CA VAL A 135 -0.32 -7.31 -0.17
C VAL A 135 -1.35 -6.22 -0.44
N ILE A 136 -2.20 -6.39 -1.45
CA ILE A 136 -3.26 -5.43 -1.78
C ILE A 136 -4.22 -5.29 -0.59
N GLY A 137 -4.75 -6.40 -0.07
CA GLY A 137 -5.68 -6.40 1.05
C GLY A 137 -5.10 -5.73 2.31
N LYS A 138 -3.84 -6.01 2.62
CA LYS A 138 -3.11 -5.41 3.76
C LYS A 138 -3.05 -3.89 3.64
N TYR A 139 -2.54 -3.37 2.53
CA TYR A 139 -2.37 -1.92 2.37
C TYR A 139 -3.72 -1.21 2.16
N LEU A 140 -4.70 -1.88 1.57
CA LEU A 140 -6.06 -1.36 1.44
C LEU A 140 -6.67 -1.17 2.84
N SER A 141 -6.65 -2.21 3.66
CA SER A 141 -7.15 -2.18 5.03
C SER A 141 -6.42 -1.16 5.89
N GLN A 142 -5.08 -1.18 5.87
CA GLN A 142 -4.26 -0.28 6.68
C GLN A 142 -4.46 1.19 6.29
N GLY A 143 -4.46 1.50 4.99
CA GLY A 143 -4.65 2.86 4.51
C GLY A 143 -6.03 3.42 4.87
N ARG A 144 -7.10 2.61 4.73
CA ARG A 144 -8.44 3.00 5.17
C ARG A 144 -8.53 3.14 6.68
N PHE A 145 -7.92 2.24 7.44
CA PHE A 145 -7.85 2.35 8.91
C PHE A 145 -7.22 3.67 9.33
N MET A 146 -6.08 4.04 8.75
CA MET A 146 -5.38 5.28 9.08
C MET A 146 -6.17 6.51 8.62
N GLN A 147 -6.66 6.52 7.38
CA GLN A 147 -7.36 7.66 6.80
C GLN A 147 -8.72 7.92 7.48
N VAL A 148 -9.53 6.87 7.69
CA VAL A 148 -10.88 7.00 8.27
C VAL A 148 -10.81 7.50 9.70
N LEU A 149 -9.81 7.05 10.47
CA LEU A 149 -9.61 7.45 11.86
C LEU A 149 -8.77 8.72 12.02
N GLY A 150 -8.29 9.32 10.92
CA GLY A 150 -7.47 10.54 10.95
C GLY A 150 -6.08 10.34 11.56
N LEU A 151 -5.53 9.14 11.45
CA LEU A 151 -4.20 8.71 11.95
C LEU A 151 -3.11 8.82 10.88
N ASP A 152 -3.48 9.16 9.64
CA ASP A 152 -2.60 9.27 8.48
C ASP A 152 -1.93 10.64 8.33
N GLN A 153 -2.10 11.50 9.33
CA GLN A 153 -1.46 12.80 9.39
C GLN A 153 -0.03 12.58 9.91
N ALA A 154 0.95 12.72 9.03
CA ALA A 154 2.31 12.96 9.50
C ALA A 154 2.24 14.24 10.33
N CYS A 155 2.78 14.24 11.56
CA CYS A 155 3.08 15.51 12.22
C CYS A 155 3.79 16.38 11.20
N VAL A 156 3.17 17.49 10.82
CA VAL A 156 3.83 18.53 10.04
C VAL A 156 5.08 18.84 10.85
N VAL A 157 6.25 18.39 10.39
CA VAL A 157 7.51 18.98 10.87
C VAL A 157 7.30 20.46 10.57
N PRO A 158 7.33 21.36 11.57
CA PRO A 158 7.24 22.77 11.29
C PRO A 158 8.35 23.04 10.29
N THR A 159 7.99 23.31 9.04
CA THR A 159 8.91 23.89 8.09
C THR A 159 9.38 25.15 8.79
N ALA A 160 10.64 25.16 9.23
CA ALA A 160 11.25 26.39 9.69
C ALA A 160 10.95 27.42 8.61
N ALA A 161 10.19 28.45 8.99
CA ALA A 161 9.81 29.54 8.10
C ALA A 161 11.08 30.16 7.48
N PRO A 162 10.98 30.74 6.27
CA PRO A 162 12.12 31.21 5.50
C PRO A 162 12.99 32.26 6.23
#